data_AF-A0A1M7FS83-F1
#
_entry.id   AF-A0A1M7FS83-F1
#
_cell.length_a   1.000
_cell.length_b   1.000
_cell.length_c   1.000
_cell.angle_alpha   90.00
_cell.angle_beta   90.00
_cell.angle_gamma   90.00
#
_symmetry.space_group_name_H-M   'P 1'
#
loop_
_entity.id
_entity.type
_entity.pdbx_description
1 polymer ?
#
loop_
_entity_poly.entity_id
_entity_poly.type
_entity_poly.pdbx_seq_one_letter_code
_entity_poly.pdbx_strand_id
1 'polypeptide(L)' 'MTQDERWIAKYNDVVEFIKTNHRNPSRHRIEEHDMLNWLKATRKRLNANELKPERVDLFEKLLALADENKHVNQYV' A
#
# COMPACT_ATOMS: atom_id res chain seq x y z
N MET A 1 -21.71 0.28 -0.12
CA MET A 1 -20.28 0.52 -0.38
C MET A 1 -19.90 0.00 -1.77
N THR A 2 -19.56 0.89 -2.69
CA THR A 2 -19.14 0.59 -4.07
C THR A 2 -17.72 0.02 -4.12
N GLN A 3 -17.30 -0.48 -5.28
CA GLN A 3 -15.92 -0.97 -5.45
C GLN A 3 -14.90 0.17 -5.32
N ASP A 4 -15.26 1.38 -5.74
CA ASP A 4 -14.39 2.55 -5.63
C ASP A 4 -14.25 3.00 -4.16
N GLU A 5 -15.35 3.03 -3.42
CA GLU A 5 -15.32 3.33 -1.98
C GLU A 5 -14.48 2.32 -1.20
N ARG A 6 -14.60 1.02 -1.51
CA ARG A 6 -13.75 -0.03 -0.89
C ARG A 6 -12.27 0.19 -1.18
N TRP A 7 -11.95 0.58 -2.41
CA TRP A 7 -10.57 0.79 -2.81
C TRP A 7 -9.97 1.99 -2.11
N ILE A 8 -10.71 3.10 -2.03
CA ILE A 8 -10.30 4.32 -1.32
C ILE A 8 -10.16 4.06 0.18
N ALA A 9 -11.09 3.32 0.79
CA ALA A 9 -10.99 2.93 2.20
C ALA A 9 -9.69 2.16 2.46
N LYS A 10 -9.39 1.13 1.65
CA LYS A 10 -8.14 0.37 1.80
C LYS A 10 -6.88 1.19 1.54
N TYR A 11 -6.92 2.11 0.58
CA TYR A 11 -5.84 3.06 0.36
C TYR A 11 -5.59 3.92 1.61
N ASN A 12 -6.66 4.48 2.20
CA ASN A 12 -6.55 5.30 3.41
C ASN A 12 -6.04 4.50 4.61
N ASP A 13 -6.52 3.27 4.82
CA ASP A 13 -6.05 2.38 5.89
C ASP A 13 -4.51 2.21 5.83
N VAL A 14 -3.98 1.95 4.62
CA VAL A 14 -2.53 1.73 4.44
C VAL A 14 -1.74 3.03 4.62
N VAL A 15 -2.24 4.15 4.10
CA VAL A 15 -1.60 5.47 4.29
C VAL A 15 -1.53 5.83 5.77
N GLU A 16 -2.63 5.68 6.49
CA GLU A 16 -2.71 5.95 7.92
C GLU A 16 -1.78 5.02 8.72
N PHE A 17 -1.75 3.74 8.37
CA PHE A 17 -0.82 2.79 8.97
C PHE A 17 0.64 3.24 8.82
N ILE A 18 1.08 3.59 7.60
CA ILE A 18 2.47 3.98 7.35
C ILE A 18 2.79 5.29 8.08
N LYS A 19 1.89 6.28 8.05
CA LYS A 19 2.09 7.56 8.74
C LYS A 19 2.17 7.41 10.26
N THR A 20 1.39 6.50 10.83
CA THR A 20 1.33 6.29 12.28
C THR A 20 2.48 5.44 12.79
N ASN A 21 2.86 4.41 12.04
CA ASN A 21 3.87 3.43 12.47
C ASN A 21 5.28 3.74 11.93
N HIS A 22 5.41 4.69 11.00
CA HIS A 22 6.65 5.04 10.29
C HIS A 22 7.36 3.84 9.66
N ARG A 23 6.56 2.87 9.16
CA ARG A 23 7.03 1.67 8.46
C ARG A 23 5.94 1.07 7.58
N ASN A 24 6.36 0.18 6.69
CA ASN A 24 5.44 -0.61 5.86
C ASN A 24 4.76 -1.77 6.63
N PRO A 25 3.56 -2.20 6.18
CA PRO A 25 2.93 -3.44 6.64
C PRO A 25 3.86 -4.64 6.46
N SER A 26 3.91 -5.50 7.47
CA SER A 26 4.84 -6.62 7.60
C SER A 26 4.15 -7.96 7.45
N ARG A 27 4.87 -8.93 6.86
CA ARG A 27 4.44 -10.33 6.82
C ARG A 27 4.45 -11.01 8.20
N HIS A 28 5.14 -10.42 9.17
CA HIS A 28 5.35 -11.02 10.49
C HIS A 28 4.22 -10.72 11.49
N ARG A 29 3.23 -9.90 11.10
CA ARG A 29 2.08 -9.51 11.94
C ARG A 29 0.80 -9.82 11.18
N ILE A 30 -0.06 -10.67 11.76
CA ILE A 30 -1.24 -11.22 11.06
C ILE A 30 -2.24 -10.11 10.75
N GLU A 31 -2.37 -9.13 11.64
CA GLU A 31 -3.23 -7.96 11.53
C GLU A 31 -2.86 -7.08 10.31
N GLU A 32 -1.62 -7.22 9.82
CA GLU A 32 -1.09 -6.45 8.69
C GLU A 32 -1.20 -7.18 7.36
N HIS A 33 -1.59 -8.47 7.36
CA HIS A 33 -1.63 -9.30 6.17
C HIS A 33 -2.61 -8.76 5.13
N ASP A 34 -3.76 -8.26 5.54
CA ASP A 34 -4.74 -7.69 4.62
C ASP A 34 -4.19 -6.46 3.88
N MET A 35 -3.52 -5.55 4.60
CA MET A 35 -2.86 -4.39 4.01
C MET A 35 -1.72 -4.80 3.06
N LEU A 36 -0.87 -5.73 3.51
CA LEU A 36 0.24 -6.24 2.72
C LEU A 36 -0.24 -6.93 1.43
N ASN A 37 -1.29 -7.74 1.52
CA ASN A 37 -1.86 -8.46 0.38
C ASN A 37 -2.54 -7.49 -0.60
N TRP A 38 -3.23 -6.48 -0.09
CA TRP A 38 -3.82 -5.42 -0.92
C TRP A 38 -2.75 -4.62 -1.67
N LEU A 39 -1.65 -4.25 -1.00
CA LEU A 39 -0.49 -3.59 -1.63
C LEU A 39 0.08 -4.44 -2.78
N LYS A 40 0.33 -5.74 -2.53
CA LYS A 40 0.84 -6.67 -3.55
C LYS A 40 -0.10 -6.82 -4.74
N ALA A 41 -1.39 -7.02 -4.47
CA ALA A 41 -2.40 -7.17 -5.52
C ALA A 41 -2.53 -5.89 -6.37
N THR A 42 -2.51 -4.72 -5.74
CA THR A 42 -2.62 -3.43 -6.43
C THR A 42 -1.36 -3.15 -7.26
N ARG A 43 -0.17 -3.46 -6.74
CA ARG A 43 1.09 -3.39 -7.50
C ARG A 43 1.08 -4.32 -8.71
N LYS A 44 0.57 -5.54 -8.57
CA LYS A 44 0.42 -6.48 -9.70
C LYS A 44 -0.47 -5.89 -10.81
N ARG A 45 -1.60 -5.28 -10.44
CA ARG A 45 -2.52 -4.63 -11.40
C ARG A 45 -1.91 -3.40 -12.06
N LEU A 46 -1.17 -2.58 -11.31
CA LEU A 46 -0.43 -1.45 -11.86
C LEU A 46 0.55 -1.93 -12.93
N ASN A 47 1.37 -2.93 -12.61
CA ASN A 47 2.36 -3.49 -13.55
C ASN A 47 1.72 -4.14 -14.78
N ALA A 48 0.47 -4.61 -14.68
CA ALA A 48 -0.31 -5.15 -15.79
C ALA A 48 -1.08 -4.08 -16.58
N ASN A 49 -0.98 -2.79 -16.21
CA ASN A 49 -1.78 -1.69 -16.77
C ASN A 49 -3.31 -1.89 -16.62
N GLU A 50 -3.74 -2.62 -15.59
CA GLU A 50 -5.16 -2.93 -15.31
C GLU A 50 -5.78 -2.00 -14.24
N LEU A 51 -5.00 -1.06 -13.72
CA LEU A 51 -5.45 -0.12 -12.70
C LEU A 51 -6.09 1.10 -13.36
N LYS A 52 -7.26 1.55 -12.84
CA LYS A 52 -7.91 2.77 -13.33
C LYS A 52 -6.92 3.95 -13.25
N PRO A 53 -6.89 4.88 -14.23
CA PRO A 53 -5.95 6.01 -14.23
C PRO A 53 -5.96 6.81 -12.93
N GLU A 54 -7.14 7.12 -12.39
CA GLU A 54 -7.29 7.86 -11.12
C GLU A 54 -6.64 7.14 -9.92
N ARG A 55 -6.59 5.81 -9.95
CA ARG A 55 -5.96 4.99 -8.92
C ARG A 55 -4.47 4.83 -9.12
N VAL A 56 -3.97 5.00 -10.34
CA VAL A 56 -2.53 4.99 -10.63
C VAL A 56 -1.86 6.14 -9.89
N ASP A 57 -2.34 7.37 -10.07
CA ASP A 57 -1.77 8.56 -9.41
C ASP A 57 -1.77 8.43 -7.88
N LEU A 58 -2.86 7.91 -7.30
CA LEU A 58 -2.95 7.66 -5.86
C LEU A 58 -1.98 6.59 -5.41
N PHE A 59 -1.92 5.47 -6.14
CA PHE A 59 -1.06 4.37 -5.77
C PHE A 59 0.42 4.76 -5.90
N GLU A 60 0.83 5.51 -6.91
CA GLU A 60 2.19 6.02 -7.05
C GLU A 60 2.62 6.88 -5.85
N LYS A 61 1.74 7.77 -5.36
CA LYS A 61 1.99 8.54 -4.13
C LYS A 61 2.18 7.64 -2.91
N LEU A 62 1.36 6.59 -2.77
CA LEU A 62 1.51 5.61 -1.70
C LEU A 62 2.83 4.84 -1.81
N LEU A 63 3.29 4.55 -3.02
CA LEU A 63 4.55 3.83 -3.23
C LEU A 63 5.77 4.70 -2.89
N ALA A 64 5.71 6.00 -3.18
CA ALA A 64 6.73 6.96 -2.72
C ALA A 64 6.77 7.01 -1.18
N LEU A 65 5.61 7.15 -0.53
CA LEU A 65 5.51 7.11 0.93
C LEU A 65 6.06 5.80 1.52
N ALA A 66 5.78 4.67 0.87
CA ALA A 66 6.28 3.36 1.29
C ALA A 66 7.80 3.22 1.12
N ASP A 67 8.38 3.83 0.08
CA ASP A 67 9.84 3.82 -0.13
C ASP A 67 10.56 4.70 0.90
N GLU A 68 10.01 5.86 1.24
CA GLU A 68 10.51 6.74 2.31
C GLU A 68 10.52 6.03 3.67
N ASN A 69 9.53 5.16 3.92
CA ASN A 69 9.36 4.41 5.17
C ASN A 69 9.81 2.94 5.06
N LYS A 70 10.70 2.64 4.10
CA LYS A 70 11.22 1.28 3.94
C LYS A 70 12.14 0.90 5.09
N HIS A 71 12.07 -0.37 5.48
CA HIS A 71 13.02 -0.91 6.43
C HIS A 71 14.42 -0.97 5.80
N VAL A 72 15.35 -0.18 6.33
CA VAL A 72 16.77 -0.25 5.95
C VAL A 72 17.44 -1.29 6.85
N ASN A 73 18.01 -2.34 6.25
CA ASN A 73 18.81 -3.30 7.00
C ASN A 73 20.11 -2.60 7.45
N GLN A 74 20.34 -2.54 8.76
CA GLN A 74 21.49 -1.86 9.37
C GLN A 74 22.82 -2.66 9.28
N TYR A 75 22.79 -3.88 8.73
CA TYR A 75 23.93 -4.79 8.64
C TYR A 75 24.46 -4.99 7.20
N VAL A 76 24.24 -4.01 6.32
CA VAL A 76 24.78 -4.00 4.94
C VAL A 76 26.20 -3.48 4.92
#